data_AF-A0A9D7YHC6-F1
#
_entry.id   AF-A0A9D7YHC6-F1
#
_cell.length_a   1.000
_cell.length_b   1.000
_cell.length_c   1.000
_cell.angle_alpha   90.00
_cell.angle_beta   90.00
_cell.angle_gamma   90.00
#
_symmetry.space_group_name_H-M   'P 1'
#
loop_
_entity.id
_entity.type
_entity.pdbx_description
1 polymer ?
#
loop_
_entity_poly.entity_id
_entity_poly.type
_entity_poly.pdbx_seq_one_letter_code
_entity_poly.pdbx_strand_id
1 'polypeptide(L)'
;MTDRKATAANPARTADGEWVSTIAGDRVCARCGFNLLGQPIIREEKYGLFVARCPECAAVASLQEYPTMGRWARRLGALCIALWALAMLAGSFAFGGVLTGFTMLVVQAGAGPFAEVIQEGHRLWLIEQRGATSQNVYYSTAVSEAWWLQQDHAAMLAKAGGASRAFLAASGAAPAVAIPGFIFGVVISVAAMHRRGWRMALLTGVPIAIAAAFLSIIASPAGSSPGSRWATDIAIDTLETRLMPAALALAWLAMIIGALVGRPIVRWLVRLMLPPRLVTPLGSLWVCDGLAPPRPDGARRPPSA
;
A
#
# COMPACT_ATOMS: atom_id res chain seq x y z
N MET A 1 9.92 30.07 16.99
CA MET A 1 11.34 29.63 16.98
C MET A 1 12.05 30.42 18.06
N THR A 2 12.03 29.90 19.28
CA THR A 2 12.67 30.50 20.46
C THR A 2 13.68 29.49 20.97
N ASP A 3 14.96 29.82 20.80
CA ASP A 3 16.10 29.07 21.32
C ASP A 3 16.06 29.05 22.85
N ARG A 4 15.47 28.00 23.43
CA ARG A 4 15.77 27.61 24.81
C ARG A 4 17.15 26.96 24.80
N LYS A 5 18.19 27.77 25.04
CA LYS A 5 19.48 27.27 25.54
C LYS A 5 19.21 26.62 26.90
N ALA A 6 18.97 25.31 26.90
CA ALA A 6 18.96 24.52 28.11
C ALA A 6 20.37 24.57 28.70
N THR A 7 20.54 25.30 29.79
CA THR A 7 21.73 25.25 30.63
C THR A 7 21.87 23.81 31.11
N ALA A 8 22.76 23.04 30.48
CA ALA A 8 23.02 21.67 30.86
C ALA A 8 23.54 21.66 32.30
N ALA A 9 22.76 21.08 33.21
CA ALA A 9 23.21 20.82 34.56
C ALA A 9 24.49 19.98 34.49
N ASN A 10 25.50 20.38 35.27
CA ASN A 10 26.78 19.69 35.37
C ASN A 10 26.50 18.20 35.67
N PRO A 11 27.03 17.23 34.91
CA PRO A 11 26.72 15.83 35.13
C PRO A 11 27.20 15.42 36.52
N ALA A 12 26.30 14.82 37.31
CA ALA A 12 26.65 14.27 38.60
C ALA A 12 27.76 13.22 38.41
N ARG A 13 28.94 13.46 39.02
CA ARG A 13 30.01 12.46 39.10
C ARG A 13 29.49 11.26 39.89
N THR A 14 29.45 10.10 39.27
CA THR A 14 29.25 8.84 40.00
C THR A 14 30.62 8.27 40.36
N ALA A 15 30.66 7.33 41.31
CA ALA A 15 31.90 6.62 41.68
C ALA A 15 32.54 5.88 40.49
N ASP A 16 31.79 5.66 39.41
CA ASP A 16 32.20 4.93 38.21
C ASP A 16 32.73 5.83 37.08
N GLY A 17 32.71 7.16 37.25
CA GLY A 17 33.25 8.12 36.28
C GLY A 17 32.34 9.33 35.99
N GLU A 18 32.77 10.15 35.04
CA GLU A 18 31.99 11.31 34.57
C GLU A 18 30.92 10.84 33.58
N TRP A 19 29.64 11.12 33.89
CA TRP A 19 28.54 10.90 32.96
C TRP A 19 28.58 11.96 31.85
N VAL A 20 28.67 11.54 30.60
CA VAL A 20 28.88 12.45 29.47
C VAL A 20 27.59 12.69 28.70
N SER A 21 26.86 11.62 28.41
CA SER A 21 25.62 11.65 27.62
C SER A 21 24.86 10.32 27.75
N THR A 22 23.76 10.15 27.04
CA THR A 22 23.02 8.88 26.94
C THR A 22 23.03 8.37 25.51
N ILE A 23 23.00 7.04 25.34
CA ILE A 23 22.93 6.43 24.02
C ILE A 23 21.58 6.77 23.37
N ALA A 24 21.59 7.54 22.29
CA ALA A 24 20.38 7.95 21.55
C ALA A 24 19.99 7.02 20.40
N GLY A 25 20.89 6.13 19.95
CA GLY A 25 20.66 5.20 18.84
C GLY A 25 20.53 3.75 19.30
N ASP A 26 19.91 2.90 18.47
CA ASP A 26 19.84 1.46 18.72
C ASP A 26 21.26 0.87 18.69
N ARG A 27 21.73 0.42 19.86
CA ARG A 27 23.03 -0.22 20.00
C ARG A 27 22.85 -1.50 20.81
N VAL A 28 23.04 -2.64 20.16
CA VAL A 28 22.96 -3.93 20.86
C VAL A 28 24.27 -4.26 21.56
N CYS A 29 24.18 -4.82 22.77
CA CYS A 29 25.32 -5.39 23.46
C CYS A 29 25.90 -6.55 22.63
N ALA A 30 27.20 -6.53 22.36
CA ALA A 30 27.87 -7.58 21.59
C ALA A 30 27.83 -8.97 22.25
N ARG A 31 27.60 -9.04 23.57
CA ARG A 31 27.56 -10.30 24.31
C ARG A 31 26.16 -10.91 24.39
N CYS A 32 25.15 -10.13 24.82
CA CYS A 32 23.80 -10.65 25.07
C CYS A 32 22.73 -10.11 24.11
N GLY A 33 23.05 -9.19 23.21
CA GLY A 33 22.11 -8.59 22.26
C GLY A 33 21.16 -7.54 22.86
N PHE A 34 21.25 -7.23 24.16
CA PHE A 34 20.39 -6.23 24.80
C PHE A 34 20.58 -4.84 24.20
N ASN A 35 19.49 -4.12 23.92
CA ASN A 35 19.54 -2.77 23.35
C ASN A 35 19.92 -1.75 24.43
N LEU A 36 21.04 -1.06 24.24
CA LEU A 36 21.63 -0.07 25.13
C LEU A 36 21.03 1.34 24.94
N LEU A 37 19.94 1.49 24.19
CA LEU A 37 19.22 2.75 24.04
C LEU A 37 18.87 3.35 25.42
N GLY A 38 19.26 4.60 25.65
CA GLY A 38 19.06 5.33 26.90
C GLY A 38 20.08 5.02 28.01
N GLN A 39 21.00 4.07 27.82
CA GLN A 39 22.04 3.80 28.82
C GLN A 39 23.03 4.98 28.94
N PRO A 40 23.52 5.27 30.16
CA PRO A 40 24.47 6.35 30.37
C PRO A 40 25.83 6.00 29.73
N ILE A 41 26.42 7.00 29.09
CA ILE A 41 27.76 6.98 28.55
C ILE A 41 28.67 7.57 29.63
N ILE A 42 29.58 6.74 30.13
CA ILE A 42 30.54 7.11 31.18
C ILE A 42 31.92 7.22 30.54
N ARG A 43 32.70 8.23 30.90
CA ARG A 43 34.11 8.32 30.52
C ARG A 43 34.96 7.57 31.52
N GLU A 44 35.59 6.49 31.09
CA GLU A 44 36.49 5.68 31.92
C GLU A 44 37.80 6.45 32.16
N GLU A 45 38.14 6.69 33.42
CA GLU A 45 39.24 7.59 33.83
C GLU A 45 40.62 7.10 33.38
N LYS A 46 40.85 5.78 33.43
CA LYS A 46 42.16 5.19 33.13
C LYS A 46 42.57 5.31 31.66
N TYR A 47 41.62 5.15 30.73
CA TYR A 47 41.87 5.12 29.29
C TYR A 47 41.25 6.29 28.53
N GLY A 48 40.45 7.13 29.20
CA GLY A 48 39.71 8.22 28.58
C GLY A 48 38.64 7.76 27.58
N LEU A 49 38.26 6.47 27.60
CA LEU A 49 37.31 5.88 26.66
C LEU A 49 35.87 6.11 27.13
N PHE A 50 34.98 6.42 26.20
CA PHE A 50 33.54 6.40 26.46
C PHE A 50 33.06 4.94 26.47
N VAL A 51 32.39 4.55 27.55
CA VAL A 51 31.86 3.19 27.74
C VAL A 51 30.41 3.25 28.20
N ALA A 52 29.63 2.26 27.77
CA ALA A 52 28.32 1.98 28.35
C ALA A 52 28.31 0.55 28.86
N ARG A 53 27.79 0.33 30.07
CA ARG A 53 27.65 -1.01 30.65
C ARG A 53 26.28 -1.56 30.30
N CYS A 54 26.25 -2.81 29.84
CA CYS A 54 24.98 -3.49 29.61
C CYS A 54 24.29 -3.78 30.96
N PRO A 55 23.03 -3.37 31.18
CA PRO A 55 22.33 -3.63 32.43
C PRO A 55 22.00 -5.12 32.64
N GLU A 56 21.98 -5.92 31.57
CA GLU A 56 21.69 -7.35 31.64
C GLU A 56 22.92 -8.20 31.99
N CYS A 57 24.02 -8.03 31.23
CA CYS A 57 25.19 -8.92 31.34
C CYS A 57 26.45 -8.24 31.90
N ALA A 58 26.34 -6.97 32.29
CA ALA A 58 27.45 -6.12 32.75
C ALA A 58 28.63 -5.98 31.75
N ALA A 59 28.50 -6.49 30.52
CA ALA A 59 29.54 -6.36 29.52
C ALA A 59 29.76 -4.87 29.19
N VAL A 60 31.04 -4.49 29.13
CA VAL A 60 31.46 -3.14 28.76
C VAL A 60 31.37 -3.02 27.24
N ALA A 61 30.50 -2.15 26.75
CA ALA A 61 30.44 -1.78 25.35
C ALA A 61 31.25 -0.49 25.17
N SER A 62 32.41 -0.59 24.52
CA SER A 62 33.20 0.60 24.17
C SER A 62 32.43 1.42 23.12
N LEU A 63 32.26 2.72 23.39
CA LEU A 63 31.74 3.71 22.44
C LEU A 63 32.82 4.27 21.54
N GLN A 64 33.88 3.49 21.28
CA GLN A 64 34.71 3.79 20.10
C GLN A 64 33.75 3.89 18.93
N GLU A 65 33.79 5.05 18.27
CA GLU A 65 32.99 5.34 17.08
C GLU A 65 33.06 4.08 16.23
N TYR A 66 31.89 3.50 15.91
CA TYR A 66 31.81 2.39 14.98
C TYR A 66 32.77 2.73 13.84
N PRO A 67 33.74 1.86 13.48
CA PRO A 67 34.64 2.17 12.38
C PRO A 67 33.74 2.64 11.27
N THR A 68 33.84 3.93 10.91
CA THR A 68 32.87 4.59 10.03
C THR A 68 32.65 3.61 8.92
N MET A 69 31.46 3.01 8.86
CA MET A 69 31.19 1.82 8.04
C MET A 69 31.97 2.03 6.74
N GLY A 70 33.02 1.22 6.52
CA GLY A 70 34.09 1.58 5.59
C GLY A 70 33.51 1.99 4.23
N ARG A 71 34.26 2.67 3.36
CA ARG A 71 33.73 3.16 2.06
C ARG A 71 32.85 2.12 1.33
N TRP A 72 33.17 0.84 1.47
CA TRP A 72 32.37 -0.32 1.05
C TRP A 72 30.99 -0.45 1.69
N ALA A 73 30.85 -0.35 3.00
CA ALA A 73 29.56 -0.47 3.66
C ALA A 73 28.63 0.71 3.33
N ARG A 74 29.17 1.92 3.11
CA ARG A 74 28.38 3.04 2.54
C ARG A 74 27.88 2.72 1.13
N ARG A 75 28.73 2.12 0.27
CA ARG A 75 28.36 1.69 -1.08
C ARG A 75 27.29 0.60 -1.06
N LEU A 76 27.44 -0.40 -0.19
CA LEU A 76 26.45 -1.46 -0.01
C LEU A 76 25.12 -0.89 0.51
N GLY A 77 25.15 0.02 1.48
CA GLY A 77 23.95 0.71 1.95
C GLY A 77 23.23 1.47 0.84
N ALA A 78 23.97 2.21 0.01
CA ALA A 78 23.41 2.91 -1.14
C ALA A 78 22.80 1.94 -2.17
N LEU A 79 23.47 0.81 -2.44
CA LEU A 79 22.97 -0.25 -3.31
C LEU A 79 21.68 -0.87 -2.76
N CYS A 80 21.62 -1.19 -1.46
CA CYS A 80 20.42 -1.72 -0.82
C CYS A 80 19.25 -0.74 -0.91
N ILE A 81 19.50 0.56 -0.72
CA ILE A 81 18.46 1.60 -0.88
C ILE A 81 17.99 1.67 -2.33
N ALA A 82 18.90 1.63 -3.31
CA ALA A 82 18.56 1.67 -4.72
C ALA A 82 17.75 0.43 -5.15
N LEU A 83 18.18 -0.76 -4.74
CA LEU A 83 17.47 -2.02 -4.99
C LEU A 83 16.08 -2.02 -4.33
N TRP A 84 15.97 -1.50 -3.11
CA TRP A 84 14.70 -1.36 -2.43
C TRP A 84 13.76 -0.39 -3.16
N ALA A 85 14.27 0.75 -3.60
CA ALA A 85 13.49 1.71 -4.39
C ALA A 85 13.02 1.11 -5.72
N LEU A 86 13.90 0.35 -6.40
CA LEU A 86 13.55 -0.38 -7.62
C LEU A 86 12.47 -1.43 -7.35
N ALA A 87 12.59 -2.19 -6.26
CA ALA A 87 11.58 -3.18 -5.87
C ALA A 87 10.21 -2.53 -5.57
N MET A 88 10.20 -1.38 -4.90
CA MET A 88 8.98 -0.61 -4.65
C MET A 88 8.34 -0.09 -5.95
N LEU A 89 9.15 0.39 -6.88
CA LEU A 89 8.68 0.85 -8.17
C LEU A 89 8.11 -0.32 -8.99
N ALA A 90 8.87 -1.41 -9.13
CA ALA A 90 8.43 -2.63 -9.83
C ALA A 90 7.16 -3.22 -9.21
N GLY A 91 7.08 -3.27 -7.88
CA GLY A 91 5.88 -3.71 -7.16
C GLY A 91 4.67 -2.80 -7.43
N SER A 92 4.87 -1.48 -7.52
CA SER A 92 3.80 -0.54 -7.87
C SER A 92 3.30 -0.72 -9.31
N PHE A 93 4.21 -0.99 -10.26
CA PHE A 93 3.84 -1.31 -11.64
C PHE A 93 3.09 -2.62 -11.76
N ALA A 94 3.62 -3.70 -11.14
CA ALA A 94 2.98 -5.01 -11.13
C ALA A 94 1.58 -4.92 -10.50
N PHE A 95 1.45 -4.23 -9.38
CA PHE A 95 0.16 -4.05 -8.72
C PHE A 95 -0.79 -3.16 -9.54
N GLY A 96 -0.31 -2.11 -10.20
CA GLY A 96 -1.11 -1.31 -11.14
C GLY A 96 -1.69 -2.15 -12.29
N GLY A 97 -0.92 -3.10 -12.82
CA GLY A 97 -1.40 -4.07 -13.82
C GLY A 97 -2.46 -5.01 -13.26
N VAL A 98 -2.26 -5.58 -12.06
CA VAL A 98 -3.27 -6.41 -11.38
C VAL A 98 -4.56 -5.62 -11.12
N LEU A 99 -4.42 -4.38 -10.65
CA LEU A 99 -5.55 -3.51 -10.36
C LEU A 99 -6.33 -3.15 -11.62
N THR A 100 -5.66 -3.00 -12.76
CA THR A 100 -6.31 -2.80 -14.07
C THR A 100 -7.25 -3.96 -14.40
N GLY A 101 -6.81 -5.21 -14.22
CA GLY A 101 -7.65 -6.39 -14.44
C GLY A 101 -8.86 -6.44 -13.52
N PHE A 102 -8.68 -6.20 -12.22
CA PHE A 102 -9.80 -6.17 -11.27
C PHE A 102 -10.76 -5.00 -11.53
N THR A 103 -10.26 -3.85 -11.97
CA THR A 103 -11.11 -2.72 -12.36
C THR A 103 -11.98 -3.09 -13.54
N MET A 104 -11.42 -3.74 -14.56
CA MET A 104 -12.21 -4.23 -15.71
C MET A 104 -13.24 -5.28 -15.30
N LEU A 105 -12.93 -6.15 -14.34
CA LEU A 105 -13.91 -7.10 -13.80
C LEU A 105 -15.13 -6.37 -13.20
N VAL A 106 -14.90 -5.30 -12.43
CA VAL A 106 -16.00 -4.50 -11.84
C VAL A 106 -16.81 -3.79 -12.93
N VAL A 107 -16.15 -3.24 -13.94
CA VAL A 107 -16.84 -2.58 -15.07
C VAL A 107 -17.67 -3.58 -15.86
N GLN A 108 -17.13 -4.76 -16.18
CA GLN A 108 -17.84 -5.85 -16.86
C GLN A 108 -19.06 -6.33 -16.06
N ALA A 109 -18.90 -6.54 -14.75
CA ALA A 109 -20.01 -6.93 -13.88
C ALA A 109 -21.11 -5.86 -13.85
N GLY A 110 -20.74 -4.58 -13.84
CA GLY A 110 -21.69 -3.47 -13.92
C GLY A 110 -22.36 -3.29 -15.28
N ALA A 111 -21.65 -3.61 -16.36
CA ALA A 111 -22.14 -3.50 -17.73
C ALA A 111 -23.08 -4.65 -18.14
N GLY A 112 -23.00 -5.80 -17.48
CA GLY A 112 -23.80 -7.01 -17.79
C GLY A 112 -25.30 -6.75 -17.97
N PRO A 113 -26.00 -6.13 -16.99
CA PRO A 113 -27.44 -5.86 -17.13
C PRO A 113 -27.80 -4.98 -18.32
N PHE A 114 -26.92 -4.05 -18.71
CA PHE A 114 -27.14 -3.21 -19.87
C PHE A 114 -26.84 -3.96 -21.18
N ALA A 115 -25.78 -4.77 -21.21
CA ALA A 115 -25.45 -5.63 -22.34
C ALA A 115 -26.59 -6.59 -22.67
N GLU A 116 -27.27 -7.17 -21.68
CA GLU A 116 -28.45 -8.03 -21.87
C GLU A 116 -29.59 -7.29 -22.60
N VAL A 117 -29.86 -6.04 -22.23
CA VAL A 117 -30.90 -5.22 -22.89
C VAL A 117 -30.51 -4.89 -24.34
N ILE A 118 -29.24 -4.60 -24.59
CA ILE A 118 -28.73 -4.36 -25.96
C ILE A 118 -28.87 -5.63 -26.80
N GLN A 119 -28.43 -6.79 -26.27
CA GLN A 119 -28.53 -8.07 -26.96
C GLN A 119 -29.98 -8.41 -27.30
N GLU A 120 -30.89 -8.25 -26.34
CA GLU A 120 -32.31 -8.53 -26.55
C GLU A 120 -32.93 -7.60 -27.61
N GLY A 121 -32.64 -6.30 -27.54
CA GLY A 121 -33.12 -5.34 -28.54
C GLY A 121 -32.64 -5.66 -29.95
N HIS A 122 -31.36 -5.99 -30.10
CA HIS A 122 -30.78 -6.35 -31.41
C HIS A 122 -31.32 -7.68 -31.92
N ARG A 123 -31.53 -8.66 -31.03
CA ARG A 123 -32.13 -9.96 -31.35
C ARG A 123 -33.53 -9.81 -31.92
N LEU A 124 -34.38 -9.00 -31.28
CA LEU A 124 -35.75 -8.73 -31.75
C LEU A 124 -35.76 -8.06 -33.14
N TRP A 125 -34.88 -7.08 -33.34
CA TRP A 125 -34.73 -6.43 -34.65
C TRP A 125 -34.27 -7.40 -35.74
N LEU A 126 -33.33 -8.31 -35.44
CA LEU A 126 -32.89 -9.35 -36.39
C LEU A 126 -34.04 -10.31 -36.76
N ILE A 127 -34.88 -10.69 -35.79
CA ILE A 127 -36.06 -11.53 -36.04
C ILE A 127 -37.04 -10.83 -36.96
N GLU A 128 -37.26 -9.53 -36.76
CA GLU A 128 -38.13 -8.71 -37.63
C GLU A 128 -37.58 -8.60 -39.05
N GLN A 129 -36.26 -8.38 -39.22
CA GLN A 129 -35.65 -8.22 -40.53
C GLN A 129 -35.49 -9.53 -41.32
N ARG A 130 -35.16 -10.64 -40.67
CA ARG A 130 -34.76 -11.90 -41.34
C ARG A 130 -35.80 -13.01 -41.21
N GLY A 131 -36.85 -12.81 -40.41
CA GLY A 131 -37.76 -13.87 -40.01
C GLY A 131 -37.19 -14.78 -38.92
N ALA A 132 -38.07 -15.50 -38.22
CA ALA A 132 -37.76 -16.28 -37.02
C ALA A 132 -36.93 -17.57 -37.25
N THR A 133 -36.57 -17.92 -38.48
CA THR A 133 -36.03 -19.27 -38.82
C THR A 133 -34.51 -19.40 -38.71
N SER A 134 -33.76 -18.33 -38.39
CA SER A 134 -32.29 -18.42 -38.32
C SER A 134 -31.81 -18.73 -36.89
N GLN A 135 -31.33 -19.95 -36.66
CA GLN A 135 -30.69 -20.35 -35.39
C GLN A 135 -29.49 -19.45 -35.00
N ASN A 136 -28.84 -18.80 -35.98
CA ASN A 136 -27.74 -17.87 -35.75
C ASN A 136 -28.18 -16.58 -35.04
N VAL A 137 -29.47 -16.26 -35.02
CA VAL A 137 -30.00 -15.04 -34.36
C VAL A 137 -30.02 -15.19 -32.84
N TYR A 138 -30.17 -16.40 -32.31
CA TYR A 138 -30.30 -16.62 -30.86
C TYR A 138 -28.98 -16.60 -30.11
N TYR A 139 -27.86 -16.86 -30.79
CA TYR A 139 -26.53 -16.89 -30.18
C TYR A 139 -25.62 -15.72 -30.60
N SER A 140 -26.13 -14.79 -31.41
CA SER A 140 -25.35 -13.63 -31.84
C SER A 140 -25.24 -12.61 -30.71
N THR A 141 -24.13 -12.63 -29.98
CA THR A 141 -23.75 -11.56 -29.03
C THR A 141 -23.08 -10.38 -29.72
N ALA A 142 -22.81 -10.51 -31.03
CA ALA A 142 -22.40 -9.41 -31.90
C ALA A 142 -23.61 -8.58 -32.33
N VAL A 143 -23.47 -7.27 -32.18
CA VAL A 143 -24.44 -6.23 -32.49
C VAL A 143 -23.94 -5.46 -33.69
N SER A 144 -24.80 -5.22 -34.67
CA SER A 144 -24.43 -4.40 -35.82
C SER A 144 -24.26 -2.93 -35.40
N GLU A 145 -23.17 -2.31 -35.81
CA GLU A 145 -22.86 -0.93 -35.44
C GLU A 145 -23.89 0.05 -36.01
N ALA A 146 -24.37 -0.21 -37.22
CA ALA A 146 -25.42 0.58 -37.86
C ALA A 146 -26.75 0.56 -37.08
N TRP A 147 -27.12 -0.59 -36.51
CA TRP A 147 -28.31 -0.67 -35.65
C TRP A 147 -28.11 0.13 -34.37
N TRP A 148 -26.96 -0.02 -33.71
CA TRP A 148 -26.65 0.66 -32.44
C TRP A 148 -26.68 2.19 -32.58
N LEU A 149 -26.15 2.73 -33.68
CA LEU A 149 -26.15 4.17 -33.96
C LEU A 149 -27.56 4.77 -34.14
N GLN A 150 -28.56 3.95 -34.48
CA GLN A 150 -29.95 4.40 -34.65
C GLN A 150 -30.76 4.35 -33.35
N GLN A 151 -30.22 3.76 -32.28
CA GLN A 151 -30.96 3.57 -31.03
C GLN A 151 -30.90 4.82 -30.14
N ASP A 152 -31.97 5.05 -29.37
CA ASP A 152 -31.93 5.98 -28.24
C ASP A 152 -31.23 5.32 -27.05
N HIS A 153 -29.93 5.61 -26.89
CA HIS A 153 -29.07 5.04 -25.86
C HIS A 153 -29.56 5.37 -24.45
N ALA A 154 -30.15 6.55 -24.24
CA ALA A 154 -30.65 6.96 -22.94
C ALA A 154 -31.90 6.16 -22.56
N ALA A 155 -32.83 5.97 -23.51
CA ALA A 155 -34.00 5.12 -23.31
C ALA A 155 -33.63 3.65 -23.07
N MET A 156 -32.63 3.12 -23.80
CA MET A 156 -32.14 1.76 -23.55
C MET A 156 -31.49 1.61 -22.17
N LEU A 157 -30.67 2.59 -21.75
CA LEU A 157 -30.07 2.58 -20.43
C LEU A 157 -31.13 2.68 -19.34
N ALA A 158 -32.19 3.48 -19.53
CA ALA A 158 -33.32 3.55 -18.62
C ALA A 158 -34.07 2.22 -18.52
N LYS A 159 -34.28 1.52 -19.64
CA LYS A 159 -34.87 0.15 -19.65
C LYS A 159 -34.01 -0.85 -18.86
N ALA A 160 -32.69 -0.71 -18.90
CA ALA A 160 -31.77 -1.50 -18.09
C ALA A 160 -31.75 -1.11 -16.59
N GLY A 161 -32.64 -0.21 -16.14
CA GLY A 161 -32.69 0.26 -14.75
C GLY A 161 -31.71 1.40 -14.46
N GLY A 162 -31.13 2.01 -15.50
CA GLY A 162 -30.25 3.17 -15.39
C GLY A 162 -28.88 2.85 -14.79
N ALA A 163 -28.13 3.92 -14.46
CA ALA A 163 -26.81 3.79 -13.87
C ALA A 163 -26.84 3.13 -12.47
N SER A 164 -27.94 3.28 -11.72
CA SER A 164 -28.07 2.71 -10.37
C SER A 164 -28.02 1.19 -10.38
N ARG A 165 -28.72 0.53 -11.32
CA ARG A 165 -28.64 -0.93 -11.46
C ARG A 165 -27.25 -1.40 -11.88
N ALA A 166 -26.57 -0.65 -12.75
CA ALA A 166 -25.18 -0.93 -13.13
C ALA A 166 -24.23 -0.83 -11.91
N PHE A 167 -24.36 0.20 -11.09
CA PHE A 167 -23.57 0.33 -9.84
C PHE A 167 -23.88 -0.78 -8.84
N LEU A 168 -25.15 -1.18 -8.71
CA LEU A 168 -25.54 -2.28 -7.82
C LEU A 168 -24.93 -3.61 -8.30
N ALA A 169 -24.96 -3.89 -9.60
CA ALA A 169 -24.31 -5.07 -10.17
C ALA A 169 -22.78 -5.04 -9.98
N ALA A 170 -22.16 -3.89 -10.24
CA ALA A 170 -20.72 -3.67 -9.99
C ALA A 170 -20.34 -3.86 -8.52
N SER A 171 -21.23 -3.52 -7.58
CA SER A 171 -20.97 -3.67 -6.14
C SER A 171 -20.74 -5.12 -5.70
N GLY A 172 -21.30 -6.11 -6.43
CA GLY A 172 -21.03 -7.52 -6.20
C GLY A 172 -19.57 -7.91 -6.48
N ALA A 173 -18.92 -7.21 -7.41
CA ALA A 173 -17.51 -7.40 -7.77
C ALA A 173 -16.55 -6.44 -7.04
N ALA A 174 -17.07 -5.41 -6.35
CA ALA A 174 -16.26 -4.43 -5.61
C ALA A 174 -15.22 -5.05 -4.64
N PRO A 175 -15.50 -6.15 -3.92
CA PRO A 175 -14.51 -6.80 -3.07
C PRO A 175 -13.23 -7.24 -3.81
N ALA A 176 -13.35 -7.61 -5.10
CA ALA A 176 -12.21 -8.03 -5.92
C ALA A 176 -11.20 -6.90 -6.14
N VAL A 177 -11.63 -5.63 -6.10
CA VAL A 177 -10.76 -4.45 -6.18
C VAL A 177 -10.35 -3.97 -4.79
N ALA A 178 -11.29 -3.92 -3.84
CA ALA A 178 -11.07 -3.35 -2.53
C ALA A 178 -10.09 -4.18 -1.68
N ILE A 179 -10.18 -5.50 -1.70
CA ILE A 179 -9.34 -6.37 -0.86
C ILE A 179 -7.86 -6.30 -1.27
N PRO A 180 -7.48 -6.49 -2.55
CA PRO A 180 -6.09 -6.32 -2.96
C PRO A 180 -5.58 -4.90 -2.71
N GLY A 181 -6.42 -3.87 -2.94
CA GLY A 181 -6.11 -2.49 -2.62
C GLY A 181 -5.75 -2.30 -1.16
N PHE A 182 -6.60 -2.80 -0.25
CA PHE A 182 -6.33 -2.75 1.19
C PHE A 182 -5.01 -3.44 1.57
N ILE A 183 -4.79 -4.67 1.09
CA ILE A 183 -3.56 -5.43 1.38
C ILE A 183 -2.32 -4.69 0.89
N PHE A 184 -2.35 -4.15 -0.33
CA PHE A 184 -1.23 -3.40 -0.87
C PHE A 184 -0.99 -2.08 -0.11
N GLY A 185 -2.07 -1.42 0.34
CA GLY A 185 -2.00 -0.29 1.26
C GLY A 185 -1.25 -0.65 2.55
N VAL A 186 -1.55 -1.80 3.16
CA VAL A 186 -0.83 -2.31 4.35
C VAL A 186 0.66 -2.50 4.04
N VAL A 187 1.01 -3.09 2.90
CA VAL A 187 2.41 -3.28 2.48
C VAL A 187 3.13 -1.93 2.32
N ILE A 188 2.52 -0.96 1.64
CA ILE A 188 3.07 0.40 1.51
C ILE A 188 3.27 1.05 2.88
N SER A 189 2.36 0.84 3.83
CA SER A 189 2.46 1.43 5.18
C SER A 189 3.76 1.04 5.90
N VAL A 190 4.19 -0.21 5.70
CA VAL A 190 5.41 -0.79 6.26
C VAL A 190 6.61 -0.39 5.42
N ALA A 191 6.50 -0.43 4.09
CA ALA A 191 7.63 -0.07 3.24
C ALA A 191 8.03 1.41 3.35
N ALA A 192 7.06 2.30 3.60
CA ALA A 192 7.26 3.74 3.71
C ALA A 192 7.25 4.23 5.17
N MET A 193 7.94 3.54 6.09
CA MET A 193 7.91 3.78 7.55
C MET A 193 8.08 5.26 7.97
N HIS A 194 8.87 6.04 7.23
CA HIS A 194 9.22 7.42 7.57
C HIS A 194 8.22 8.46 7.05
N ARG A 195 7.24 8.06 6.23
CA ARG A 195 6.23 8.97 5.66
C ARG A 195 4.94 8.87 6.47
N ARG A 196 4.28 10.01 6.71
CA ARG A 196 3.01 10.11 7.44
C ARG A 196 2.06 11.10 6.75
N GLY A 197 0.77 10.98 7.05
CA GLY A 197 -0.26 11.91 6.59
C GLY A 197 -0.44 11.90 5.07
N TRP A 198 -0.67 13.08 4.49
CA TRP A 198 -0.94 13.26 3.05
C TRP A 198 0.12 12.65 2.12
N ARG A 199 1.38 12.56 2.58
CA ARG A 199 2.46 11.94 1.79
C ARG A 199 2.21 10.46 1.54
N MET A 200 1.53 9.76 2.46
CA MET A 200 1.13 8.36 2.26
C MET A 200 0.01 8.25 1.22
N ALA A 201 -0.95 9.17 1.23
CA ALA A 201 -2.02 9.21 0.22
C ALA A 201 -1.46 9.46 -1.20
N LEU A 202 -0.41 10.27 -1.33
CA LEU A 202 0.29 10.43 -2.61
C LEU A 202 1.00 9.16 -3.06
N LEU A 203 1.67 8.45 -2.14
CA LEU A 203 2.35 7.20 -2.46
C LEU A 203 1.36 6.11 -2.90
N THR A 204 0.18 6.03 -2.28
CA THR A 204 -0.87 5.10 -2.73
C THR A 204 -1.52 5.55 -4.05
N GLY A 205 -1.39 6.81 -4.44
CA GLY A 205 -1.86 7.31 -5.74
C GLY A 205 -1.03 6.82 -6.93
N VAL A 206 0.25 6.45 -6.73
CA VAL A 206 1.14 5.98 -7.81
C VAL A 206 0.59 4.75 -8.55
N PRO A 207 0.26 3.62 -7.88
CA PRO A 207 -0.31 2.45 -8.57
C PRO A 207 -1.69 2.73 -9.18
N ILE A 208 -2.47 3.66 -8.63
CA ILE A 208 -3.75 4.10 -9.23
C ILE A 208 -3.51 4.82 -10.55
N ALA A 209 -2.54 5.74 -10.59
CA ALA A 209 -2.15 6.43 -11.81
C ALA A 209 -1.59 5.46 -12.86
N ILE A 210 -0.81 4.47 -12.45
CA ILE A 210 -0.33 3.40 -13.33
C ILE A 210 -1.49 2.57 -13.88
N ALA A 211 -2.44 2.16 -13.03
CA ALA A 211 -3.63 1.42 -13.47
C ALA A 211 -4.48 2.23 -14.45
N ALA A 212 -4.70 3.51 -14.18
CA ALA A 212 -5.40 4.42 -15.10
C ALA A 212 -4.66 4.54 -16.45
N ALA A 213 -3.33 4.61 -16.44
CA ALA A 213 -2.54 4.62 -17.66
C ALA A 213 -2.68 3.31 -18.46
N PHE A 214 -2.59 2.15 -17.80
CA PHE A 214 -2.82 0.86 -18.47
C PHE A 214 -4.23 0.75 -19.04
N LEU A 215 -5.26 1.16 -18.29
CA LEU A 215 -6.63 1.20 -18.78
C LEU A 215 -6.76 2.07 -20.02
N SER A 216 -6.13 3.25 -20.05
CA SER A 216 -6.15 4.13 -21.22
C SER A 216 -5.48 3.53 -22.47
N ILE A 217 -4.47 2.69 -22.27
CA ILE A 217 -3.79 1.96 -23.37
C ILE A 217 -4.67 0.81 -23.85
N ILE A 218 -5.29 0.06 -22.93
CA ILE A 218 -6.12 -1.12 -23.26
C ILE A 218 -7.46 -0.71 -23.87
N ALA A 219 -8.03 0.43 -23.45
CA ALA A 219 -9.27 0.98 -24.00
C ALA A 219 -9.16 1.40 -25.48
N SER A 220 -7.99 1.28 -26.10
CA SER A 220 -7.88 1.37 -27.56
C SER A 220 -8.78 0.29 -28.20
N PRO A 221 -9.62 0.63 -29.20
CA PRO A 221 -10.54 -0.32 -29.84
C PRO A 221 -9.76 -1.37 -30.65
N ALA A 222 -9.21 -2.35 -29.95
CA ALA A 222 -8.46 -3.44 -30.53
C ALA A 222 -9.43 -4.57 -30.88
N GLY A 223 -9.79 -4.69 -32.16
CA GLY A 223 -10.31 -5.94 -32.71
C GLY A 223 -11.81 -6.03 -32.97
N SER A 224 -12.57 -4.93 -33.01
CA SER A 224 -13.91 -4.99 -33.60
C SER A 224 -13.82 -5.19 -35.11
N SER A 225 -14.48 -6.23 -35.62
CA SER A 225 -14.64 -6.39 -37.07
C SER A 225 -15.41 -5.18 -37.62
N PRO A 226 -15.03 -4.64 -38.80
CA PRO A 226 -15.76 -3.52 -39.39
C PRO A 226 -17.27 -3.84 -39.46
N GLY A 227 -18.10 -3.03 -38.79
CA GLY A 227 -19.56 -3.13 -38.81
C GLY A 227 -20.21 -4.00 -37.72
N SER A 228 -19.45 -4.67 -36.85
CA SER A 228 -20.02 -5.39 -35.70
C SER A 228 -19.18 -5.28 -34.43
N ARG A 229 -19.86 -5.16 -33.29
CA ARG A 229 -19.25 -5.05 -31.95
C ARG A 229 -19.97 -5.96 -30.97
N TRP A 230 -19.27 -6.48 -29.97
CA TRP A 230 -19.93 -7.26 -28.93
C TRP A 230 -20.81 -6.34 -28.06
N ALA A 231 -22.00 -6.79 -27.70
CA ALA A 231 -22.91 -5.99 -26.88
C ALA A 231 -22.29 -5.59 -25.52
N THR A 232 -21.44 -6.45 -24.97
CA THR A 232 -20.68 -6.17 -23.74
C THR A 232 -19.71 -5.00 -23.93
N ASP A 233 -19.03 -4.92 -25.06
CA ASP A 233 -18.08 -3.83 -25.34
C ASP A 233 -18.82 -2.52 -25.50
N ILE A 234 -19.96 -2.53 -26.21
CA ILE A 234 -20.84 -1.36 -26.33
C ILE A 234 -21.32 -0.90 -24.95
N ALA A 235 -21.74 -1.84 -24.10
CA ALA A 235 -22.20 -1.53 -22.74
C ALA A 235 -21.06 -0.98 -21.86
N ILE A 236 -19.86 -1.53 -21.98
CA ILE A 236 -18.65 -1.04 -21.30
C ILE A 236 -18.35 0.37 -21.76
N ASP A 237 -18.19 0.65 -23.05
CA ASP A 237 -17.91 2.00 -23.58
C ASP A 237 -18.92 3.05 -23.06
N THR A 238 -20.20 2.68 -23.01
CA THR A 238 -21.27 3.58 -22.56
C THR A 238 -21.17 3.90 -21.06
N LEU A 239 -20.73 2.93 -20.24
CA LEU A 239 -20.71 3.04 -18.78
C LEU A 239 -19.31 3.30 -18.20
N GLU A 240 -18.25 3.12 -18.97
CA GLU A 240 -16.85 3.17 -18.55
C GLU A 240 -16.52 4.50 -17.87
N THR A 241 -16.95 5.61 -18.47
CA THR A 241 -16.73 6.97 -17.94
C THR A 241 -17.26 7.18 -16.53
N ARG A 242 -18.19 6.33 -16.06
CA ARG A 242 -18.77 6.39 -14.71
C ARG A 242 -18.24 5.26 -13.81
N LEU A 243 -18.24 4.03 -14.31
CA LEU A 243 -17.87 2.85 -13.51
C LEU A 243 -16.36 2.78 -13.26
N MET A 244 -15.54 3.11 -14.26
CA MET A 244 -14.08 3.03 -14.14
C MET A 244 -13.50 3.99 -13.08
N PRO A 245 -13.80 5.30 -13.07
CA PRO A 245 -13.29 6.19 -12.04
C PRO A 245 -13.85 5.82 -10.66
N ALA A 246 -15.09 5.32 -10.56
CA ALA A 246 -15.66 4.86 -9.30
C ALA A 246 -14.90 3.63 -8.74
N ALA A 247 -14.58 2.66 -9.60
CA ALA A 247 -13.82 1.47 -9.22
C ALA A 247 -12.37 1.83 -8.82
N LEU A 248 -11.69 2.72 -9.57
CA LEU A 248 -10.36 3.21 -9.20
C LEU A 248 -10.38 4.02 -7.90
N ALA A 249 -11.39 4.86 -7.69
CA ALA A 249 -11.57 5.62 -6.45
C ALA A 249 -11.80 4.67 -5.26
N LEU A 250 -12.61 3.63 -5.43
CA LEU A 250 -12.80 2.60 -4.42
C LEU A 250 -11.49 1.88 -4.08
N ALA A 251 -10.70 1.50 -5.10
CA ALA A 251 -9.39 0.91 -4.89
C ALA A 251 -8.46 1.84 -4.10
N TRP A 252 -8.41 3.12 -4.47
CA TRP A 252 -7.56 4.10 -3.83
C TRP A 252 -7.98 4.35 -2.37
N LEU A 253 -9.28 4.44 -2.11
CA LEU A 253 -9.83 4.54 -0.76
C LEU A 253 -9.46 3.32 0.08
N ALA A 254 -9.62 2.10 -0.46
CA ALA A 254 -9.22 0.88 0.23
C ALA A 254 -7.71 0.84 0.53
N MET A 255 -6.87 1.29 -0.42
CA MET A 255 -5.43 1.42 -0.22
C MET A 255 -5.08 2.46 0.85
N ILE A 256 -5.75 3.60 0.89
CA ILE A 256 -5.55 4.61 1.94
C ILE A 256 -5.91 4.02 3.31
N ILE A 257 -7.05 3.35 3.41
CA ILE A 257 -7.48 2.69 4.66
C ILE A 257 -6.44 1.64 5.07
N GLY A 258 -6.01 0.79 4.14
CA GLY A 258 -4.93 -0.18 4.38
C GLY A 258 -3.62 0.48 4.82
N ALA A 259 -3.26 1.62 4.23
CA ALA A 259 -2.06 2.35 4.59
C ALA A 259 -2.12 2.97 5.99
N LEU A 260 -3.31 3.41 6.42
CA LEU A 260 -3.53 4.00 7.76
C LEU A 260 -3.57 2.92 8.85
N VAL A 261 -4.25 1.80 8.60
CA VAL A 261 -4.46 0.73 9.59
C VAL A 261 -3.33 -0.32 9.56
N GLY A 262 -2.54 -0.36 8.49
CA GLY A 262 -1.51 -1.37 8.27
C GLY A 262 -0.42 -1.41 9.34
N ARG A 263 0.09 -0.25 9.79
CA ARG A 263 1.11 -0.21 10.86
C ARG A 263 0.60 -0.79 12.19
N PRO A 264 -0.58 -0.38 12.71
CA PRO A 264 -1.20 -1.05 13.85
C PRO A 264 -1.36 -2.57 13.68
N ILE A 265 -1.86 -3.03 12.52
CA ILE A 265 -2.05 -4.47 12.22
C ILE A 265 -0.71 -5.21 12.29
N VAL A 266 0.33 -4.67 11.65
CA VAL A 266 1.65 -5.30 11.60
C VAL A 266 2.30 -5.32 12.97
N ARG A 267 2.17 -4.26 13.77
CA ARG A 267 2.64 -4.24 15.17
C ARG A 267 1.94 -5.30 16.02
N TRP A 268 0.63 -5.50 15.81
CA TRP A 268 -0.13 -6.53 16.49
C TRP A 268 0.31 -7.94 16.07
N LEU A 269 0.45 -8.19 14.76
CA LEU A 269 0.93 -9.47 14.22
C LEU A 269 2.35 -9.80 14.72
N VAL A 270 3.27 -8.83 14.70
CA VAL A 270 4.64 -9.01 15.20
C VAL A 270 4.64 -9.43 16.67
N ARG A 271 3.78 -8.85 17.51
CA ARG A 271 3.65 -9.23 18.92
C ARG A 271 3.04 -10.61 19.12
N LEU A 272 2.12 -11.02 18.23
CA LEU A 272 1.48 -12.32 18.28
C LEU A 272 2.42 -13.45 17.83
N MET A 273 3.21 -13.20 16.79
CA MET A 273 4.02 -14.22 16.12
C MET A 273 5.44 -14.35 16.67
N LEU A 274 6.02 -13.29 17.23
CA LEU A 274 7.41 -13.30 17.68
C LEU A 274 7.53 -13.23 19.20
N PRO A 275 8.44 -14.02 19.81
CA PRO A 275 8.75 -13.89 21.23
C PRO A 275 9.32 -12.49 21.51
N PRO A 276 9.11 -11.92 22.71
CA PRO A 276 9.49 -10.54 23.03
C PRO A 276 10.95 -10.16 22.69
N ARG A 277 11.88 -11.12 22.78
CA ARG A 277 13.30 -10.91 22.46
C ARG A 277 13.55 -10.58 20.99
N LEU A 278 12.77 -11.15 20.07
CA LEU A 278 12.89 -10.95 18.62
C LEU A 278 12.11 -9.71 18.13
N VAL A 279 11.33 -9.06 19.00
CA VAL A 279 10.62 -7.83 18.65
C VAL A 279 11.54 -6.60 18.71
N THR A 280 12.59 -6.63 19.54
CA THR A 280 13.52 -5.51 19.74
C THR A 280 14.12 -4.96 18.44
N PRO A 281 14.62 -5.80 17.49
CA PRO A 281 15.15 -5.32 16.21
C PRO A 281 14.10 -4.64 15.32
N LEU A 282 12.82 -4.94 15.55
CA LEU A 282 11.69 -4.33 14.85
C LEU A 282 11.15 -3.08 15.57
N GLY A 283 11.87 -2.58 16.59
CA GLY A 283 11.49 -1.39 17.37
C GLY A 283 11.27 -0.14 16.51
N SER A 284 11.90 -0.07 15.33
CA SER A 284 11.67 0.98 14.34
C SER A 284 10.20 1.13 13.95
N LEU A 285 9.40 0.06 13.94
CA LEU A 285 7.95 0.12 13.67
C LEU A 285 7.18 0.96 14.70
N TRP A 286 7.66 1.03 15.94
CA TRP A 286 7.08 1.86 17.00
C TRP A 286 7.65 3.27 16.98
N VAL A 287 8.98 3.38 16.86
CA VAL A 287 9.68 4.67 16.85
C VAL A 287 9.24 5.54 15.66
N CYS A 288 9.01 4.93 14.49
CA CYS A 288 8.47 5.62 13.32
C CYS A 288 7.07 6.19 13.51
N ASP A 289 6.34 5.78 14.56
CA ASP A 289 5.02 6.32 14.97
C ASP A 289 5.12 7.20 16.24
N GLY A 290 6.33 7.42 16.79
CA GLY A 290 6.54 8.16 18.04
C GLY A 290 6.14 7.36 19.29
N LEU A 291 6.00 6.04 19.15
CA LEU A 291 5.66 5.13 20.23
C LEU A 291 6.94 4.54 20.84
N ALA A 292 6.89 4.24 22.14
CA ALA A 292 7.98 3.53 22.79
C ALA A 292 8.13 2.11 22.21
N PRO A 293 9.36 1.64 21.94
CA PRO A 293 9.59 0.27 21.53
C PRO A 293 9.14 -0.71 22.63
N PRO A 294 8.67 -1.92 22.25
CA PRO A 294 8.29 -2.93 23.23
C PRO A 294 9.49 -3.33 24.07
N ARG A 295 9.28 -3.43 25.39
CA ARG A 295 10.31 -3.86 26.35
C ARG A 295 10.13 -5.34 26.65
N PRO A 296 11.21 -6.10 26.88
CA PRO A 296 11.10 -7.46 27.41
C PRO A 296 10.37 -7.43 28.76
N ASP A 297 9.40 -8.32 28.95
CA ASP A 297 8.72 -8.47 30.24
C ASP A 297 9.76 -8.78 31.32
N GLY A 298 9.81 -7.93 32.36
CA GLY A 298 10.79 -8.02 33.46
C GLY A 298 11.80 -6.87 33.53
N ALA A 299 11.92 -6.03 32.50
CA ALA A 299 12.74 -4.82 32.58
C ALA A 299 12.07 -3.80 33.52
N ARG A 300 12.54 -3.71 34.78
CA ARG A 300 12.06 -2.72 35.77
C ARG A 300 12.14 -1.31 35.15
N ARG A 301 11.08 -0.50 35.30
CA ARG A 301 11.16 0.92 34.97
C ARG A 301 12.32 1.52 35.77
N PRO A 302 13.26 2.23 35.15
CA PRO A 302 14.21 3.02 35.93
C PRO A 302 13.40 3.99 36.81
N PRO A 303 13.82 4.21 38.07
CA PRO A 303 13.16 5.16 38.95
C PRO A 303 13.07 6.51 38.23
N SER A 304 11.86 7.05 38.13
CA SER A 304 11.64 8.39 37.58
C SER A 304 12.37 9.39 38.46
N ALA A 305 13.38 10.04 37.89
CA ALA A 305 14.02 11.21 38.48
C ALA A 305 13.05 12.41 38.46
#